data_AF-A0A956S2K7-F1
#
_entry.id   AF-A0A956S2K7-F1
#
_cell.length_a   1.000
_cell.length_b   1.000
_cell.length_c   1.000
_cell.angle_alpha   90.00
_cell.angle_beta   90.00
_cell.angle_gamma   90.00
#
_symmetry.space_group_name_H-M   'P 1'
#
loop_
_entity.id
_entity.type
_entity.pdbx_description
1 polymer ?
#
loop_
_entity_poly.entity_id
_entity_poly.type
_entity_poly.pdbx_seq_one_letter_code
_entity_poly.pdbx_strand_id
1 'polypeptide(L)'
;MKQLPNIEKQRFEQLLTKAIDGELEAAEQVDFDAFISRYPECRQEWQEHQKIKEATKMLKFKQPSGEVWDNYWINIYNRIERGVAWIAISAGAIILLTYALYHLIEVLFGFMSNPTVPFFIKLAVILVVGGVAILFISVIREKLFLQKKDIYKEVKR
;
A
#
# COMPACT_ATOMS: atom_id res chain seq x y z
N MET A 1 21.25 -42.65 33.50
CA MET A 1 21.25 -41.96 32.19
C MET A 1 21.94 -40.62 32.40
N LYS A 2 22.98 -40.28 31.62
CA LYS A 2 23.69 -39.00 31.75
C LYS A 2 22.89 -37.91 31.04
N GLN A 3 22.49 -36.87 31.77
CA GLN A 3 21.86 -35.68 31.21
C GLN A 3 22.89 -34.85 30.46
N LEU A 4 22.53 -34.29 29.29
CA LEU A 4 23.38 -33.39 28.52
C LEU A 4 23.63 -32.08 29.29
N PRO A 5 24.90 -31.69 29.56
CA PRO A 5 25.23 -30.41 30.17
C PRO A 5 24.74 -29.23 29.30
N ASN A 6 24.40 -28.10 29.94
CA ASN A 6 23.77 -26.95 29.25
C ASN A 6 24.64 -26.37 28.09
N ILE A 7 25.97 -26.40 28.24
CA ILE A 7 26.92 -25.95 27.20
C ILE A 7 26.94 -26.93 26.01
N GLU A 8 26.90 -28.23 26.29
CA GLU A 8 26.85 -29.27 25.25
C GLU A 8 25.51 -29.25 24.50
N LYS A 9 24.42 -28.89 25.19
CA LYS A 9 23.09 -28.71 24.59
C LYS A 9 23.06 -27.60 23.55
N GLN A 10 23.58 -26.42 23.88
CA GLN A 10 23.64 -25.30 22.94
C GLN A 10 24.44 -25.65 21.68
N ARG A 11 25.55 -26.38 21.84
CA ARG A 11 26.36 -26.86 20.71
C ARG A 11 25.58 -27.86 19.85
N PHE A 12 24.84 -28.78 20.47
CA PHE A 12 24.00 -29.72 19.75
C PHE A 12 22.88 -29.03 18.97
N GLU A 13 22.18 -28.05 19.55
CA GLU A 13 21.11 -27.29 18.88
C GLU A 13 21.62 -26.53 17.63
N GLN A 14 22.83 -25.97 17.71
CA GLN A 14 23.49 -25.32 16.56
C GLN A 14 23.79 -26.33 15.44
N LEU A 15 24.39 -27.47 15.79
CA LEU A 15 24.70 -28.52 14.83
C LEU A 15 23.44 -29.15 14.24
N LEU A 16 22.38 -29.32 15.04
CA LEU A 16 21.08 -29.84 14.62
C LEU A 16 20.46 -28.97 13.52
N THR A 17 20.49 -27.65 13.69
CA THR A 17 19.95 -26.72 12.70
C THR A 17 20.71 -26.82 11.37
N LYS A 18 22.05 -26.79 11.42
CA LYS A 18 22.90 -27.01 10.23
C LYS A 18 22.67 -28.38 9.59
N ALA A 19 22.47 -29.42 10.38
CA ALA A 19 22.22 -30.79 9.90
C ALA A 19 20.90 -30.90 9.15
N ILE A 20 19.86 -30.18 9.60
CA ILE A 20 18.55 -30.13 8.93
C ILE A 20 18.69 -29.48 7.55
N ASP A 21 19.50 -28.44 7.43
CA ASP A 21 19.70 -27.73 6.16
C ASP A 21 20.76 -28.39 5.26
N GLY A 22 21.56 -29.31 5.80
CA GLY A 22 22.62 -30.02 5.08
C GLY A 22 23.92 -29.22 4.98
N GLU A 23 24.15 -28.30 5.91
CA GLU A 23 25.26 -27.34 5.93
C GLU A 23 26.37 -27.72 6.94
N LEU A 24 26.43 -28.99 7.37
CA LEU A 24 27.50 -29.46 8.26
C LEU A 24 28.83 -29.61 7.52
N GLU A 25 29.90 -29.06 8.09
CA GLU A 25 31.27 -29.33 7.65
C GLU A 25 31.75 -30.72 8.13
N ALA A 26 32.80 -31.26 7.52
CA ALA A 26 33.29 -32.61 7.84
C ALA A 26 33.68 -32.81 9.31
N ALA A 27 34.25 -31.78 9.96
CA ALA A 27 34.57 -31.82 11.38
C ALA A 27 33.31 -31.76 12.27
N GLU A 28 32.34 -30.94 11.87
CA GLU A 28 31.06 -30.76 12.57
C GLU A 28 30.17 -32.00 12.48
N GLN A 29 30.25 -32.75 11.38
CA GLN A 29 29.56 -34.03 11.19
C GLN A 29 30.04 -35.07 12.21
N VAL A 30 31.35 -35.16 12.45
CA VAL A 30 31.93 -36.08 13.44
C VAL A 30 31.45 -35.73 14.86
N ASP A 31 31.43 -34.44 15.19
CA ASP A 31 30.90 -33.96 16.48
C ASP A 31 29.40 -34.30 16.63
N PHE A 32 28.61 -34.06 15.59
CA PHE A 32 27.17 -34.33 15.59
C PHE A 32 26.86 -35.83 15.75
N ASP A 33 27.57 -36.69 15.02
CA ASP A 33 27.42 -38.15 15.13
C ASP A 33 27.82 -38.67 16.53
N ALA A 34 28.82 -38.03 17.15
CA ALA A 34 29.19 -38.32 18.53
C ALA A 34 28.07 -37.95 19.51
N PHE A 35 27.38 -36.81 19.34
CA PHE A 35 26.25 -36.41 20.18
C PHE A 35 25.07 -37.39 20.07
N ILE A 36 24.66 -37.75 18.85
CA ILE A 36 23.55 -38.70 18.59
C ILE A 36 23.86 -40.12 19.08
N SER A 37 25.14 -40.50 19.07
CA SER A 37 25.58 -41.81 19.56
C SER A 37 25.67 -41.87 21.08
N ARG A 38 26.07 -40.75 21.72
CA ARG A 38 26.31 -40.66 23.16
C ARG A 38 25.06 -40.35 23.98
N TYR A 39 24.13 -39.57 23.43
CA TYR A 39 22.93 -39.10 24.13
C TYR A 39 21.64 -39.52 23.39
N PRO A 40 20.79 -40.37 24.01
CA PRO A 40 19.53 -40.80 23.39
C PRO A 40 18.55 -39.65 23.11
N GLU A 41 18.57 -38.60 23.94
CA GLU A 41 17.74 -37.40 23.78
C GLU A 41 18.04 -36.66 22.46
N CYS A 42 19.33 -36.46 22.14
CA CYS A 42 19.78 -35.88 20.87
C CYS A 42 19.30 -36.68 19.65
N ARG A 43 19.31 -38.01 19.76
CA ARG A 43 18.80 -38.89 18.68
C ARG A 43 17.30 -38.72 18.47
N GLN A 44 16.53 -38.61 19.54
CA GLN A 44 15.09 -38.41 19.47
C GLN A 44 14.77 -37.06 18.83
N GLU A 45 15.44 -35.99 19.26
CA GLU A 45 15.25 -34.63 18.74
C GLU A 45 15.58 -34.55 17.24
N TRP A 46 16.67 -35.19 16.80
CA TRP A 46 17.00 -35.32 15.37
C TRP A 46 15.88 -35.99 14.57
N GLN A 47 15.31 -37.09 15.08
CA GLN A 47 14.22 -37.80 14.39
C GLN A 47 12.95 -36.97 14.30
N GLU A 48 12.62 -36.17 15.33
CA GLU A 48 11.47 -35.28 15.32
C GLU A 48 11.63 -34.17 14.27
N HIS A 49 12.80 -33.55 14.20
CA HIS A 49 13.08 -32.51 13.22
C HIS A 49 13.08 -33.04 11.77
N GLN A 50 13.60 -34.26 11.55
CA GLN A 50 13.51 -34.92 10.24
C GLN A 50 12.08 -35.16 9.78
N LYS A 51 11.18 -35.55 10.69
CA LYS A 51 9.75 -35.73 10.36
C LYS A 51 9.12 -34.41 9.90
N ILE A 52 9.43 -33.29 10.55
CA ILE A 52 8.92 -31.97 10.17
C ILE A 52 9.47 -31.54 8.81
N LYS A 53 10.77 -31.75 8.56
CA LYS A 53 11.41 -31.48 7.27
C LYS A 53 10.70 -32.23 6.14
N GLU A 54 10.49 -33.53 6.31
CA GLU A 54 9.81 -34.36 5.30
C GLU A 54 8.34 -33.96 5.12
N ALA A 55 7.59 -33.70 6.21
CA ALA A 55 6.21 -33.22 6.12
C ALA A 55 6.10 -31.89 5.36
N THR A 56 7.04 -30.98 5.57
CA THR A 56 7.09 -29.67 4.89
C THR A 56 7.47 -29.83 3.41
N LYS A 57 8.39 -30.74 3.09
CA LYS A 57 8.80 -31.04 1.71
C LYS A 57 7.65 -31.63 0.88
N MET A 58 6.72 -32.34 1.50
CA MET A 58 5.53 -32.88 0.86
C MET A 58 4.47 -31.80 0.54
N LEU A 59 4.57 -30.60 1.13
CA LEU A 59 3.71 -29.48 0.79
C LEU A 59 4.05 -28.97 -0.61
N LYS A 60 3.29 -29.40 -1.61
CA LYS A 60 3.32 -28.78 -2.94
C LYS A 60 2.52 -27.48 -2.88
N PHE A 61 3.20 -26.36 -3.06
CA PHE A 61 2.54 -25.09 -3.32
C PHE A 61 1.68 -25.22 -4.59
N LYS A 62 0.38 -24.98 -4.45
CA LYS A 62 -0.52 -24.87 -5.59
C LYS A 62 -0.18 -23.58 -6.33
N GLN A 63 0.39 -23.70 -7.53
CA GLN A 63 0.60 -22.54 -8.38
C GLN A 63 -0.75 -21.96 -8.79
N PRO A 64 -0.94 -20.63 -8.69
CA PRO A 64 -2.15 -19.99 -9.19
C PRO A 64 -2.27 -20.24 -10.70
N SER A 65 -3.49 -20.40 -11.20
CA SER A 65 -3.73 -20.57 -12.64
C SER A 65 -3.36 -19.28 -13.40
N GLY A 66 -3.02 -19.41 -14.69
CA GLY A 66 -2.70 -18.25 -15.55
C GLY A 66 -3.80 -17.18 -15.54
N GLU A 67 -5.07 -17.59 -15.46
CA GLU A 67 -6.22 -16.69 -15.37
C GLU A 67 -6.21 -15.78 -14.14
N VAL A 68 -5.70 -16.25 -12.99
CA VAL A 68 -5.54 -15.41 -11.79
C VAL A 68 -4.45 -14.37 -12.00
N TRP A 69 -3.39 -14.75 -12.71
CA TRP A 69 -2.29 -13.85 -13.06
C TRP A 69 -2.72 -12.77 -14.04
N ASP A 70 -3.47 -13.13 -15.07
CA ASP A 70 -3.95 -12.17 -16.07
C ASP A 70 -4.90 -11.14 -15.44
N ASN A 71 -5.83 -11.60 -14.60
CA ASN A 71 -6.74 -10.71 -13.87
C ASN A 71 -5.99 -9.78 -12.89
N TYR A 72 -4.92 -10.25 -12.26
CA TYR A 72 -4.09 -9.43 -11.39
C TYR A 72 -3.42 -8.30 -12.19
N TRP A 73 -2.81 -8.62 -13.33
CA TRP A 73 -2.14 -7.64 -14.19
C TRP A 73 -3.09 -6.59 -14.73
N ILE A 74 -4.27 -6.98 -15.22
CA ILE A 74 -5.29 -6.06 -15.72
C ILE A 74 -5.70 -5.06 -14.63
N ASN A 75 -5.94 -5.53 -13.41
CA ASN A 75 -6.36 -4.67 -12.31
C ASN A 75 -5.25 -3.71 -11.85
N ILE A 76 -4.01 -4.16 -11.82
CA ILE A 76 -2.85 -3.32 -11.48
C ILE A 76 -2.65 -2.24 -12.54
N TYR A 77 -2.69 -2.59 -13.82
CA TYR A 77 -2.42 -1.67 -14.92
C TYR A 77 -3.49 -0.58 -14.97
N ASN A 78 -4.75 -0.98 -14.90
CA ASN A 78 -5.89 -0.07 -14.84
C ASN A 78 -5.82 0.89 -13.64
N ARG A 79 -5.30 0.44 -12.49
CA ARG A 79 -5.17 1.30 -11.30
C ARG A 79 -4.07 2.34 -11.47
N ILE A 80 -2.94 1.95 -12.03
CA ILE A 80 -1.80 2.84 -12.27
C ILE A 80 -2.17 3.88 -13.34
N GLU A 81 -2.74 3.44 -14.47
CA GLU A 81 -3.17 4.32 -15.54
C GLU A 81 -4.14 5.40 -15.01
N ARG A 82 -5.17 4.99 -14.27
CA ARG A 82 -6.11 5.93 -13.65
C ARG A 82 -5.42 6.88 -12.68
N GLY A 83 -4.49 6.38 -11.86
CA GLY A 83 -3.74 7.21 -10.93
C GLY A 83 -2.94 8.30 -11.64
N VAL A 84 -2.18 7.93 -12.67
CA VAL A 84 -1.38 8.86 -13.47
C VAL A 84 -2.26 9.84 -14.24
N ALA A 85 -3.36 9.37 -14.83
CA ALA A 85 -4.32 10.22 -15.54
C ALA A 85 -4.92 11.27 -14.61
N TRP A 86 -5.34 10.91 -13.40
CA TRP A 86 -5.86 11.87 -12.42
C TRP A 86 -4.81 12.89 -11.97
N ILE A 87 -3.56 12.48 -11.81
CA ILE A 87 -2.46 13.40 -11.50
C ILE A 87 -2.26 14.41 -12.65
N ALA A 88 -2.19 13.94 -13.89
CA ALA A 88 -2.03 14.82 -15.05
C ALA A 88 -3.22 15.79 -15.21
N ILE A 89 -4.46 15.28 -15.07
CA ILE A 89 -5.68 16.09 -15.15
C ILE A 89 -5.71 17.13 -14.04
N SER A 90 -5.42 16.74 -12.80
CA SER A 90 -5.42 17.68 -11.66
C SER A 90 -4.34 18.75 -11.81
N ALA A 91 -3.12 18.39 -12.22
CA ALA A 91 -2.05 19.35 -12.48
C ALA A 91 -2.44 20.34 -13.58
N GLY A 92 -2.96 19.85 -14.72
CA GLY A 92 -3.45 20.69 -15.80
C GLY A 92 -4.60 21.60 -15.37
N ALA A 93 -5.57 21.05 -14.64
CA ALA A 93 -6.70 21.81 -14.10
C ALA A 93 -6.25 22.92 -13.14
N ILE A 94 -5.28 22.66 -12.26
CA ILE A 94 -4.73 23.69 -11.35
C ILE A 94 -4.09 24.83 -12.14
N ILE A 95 -3.26 24.52 -13.14
CA ILE A 95 -2.61 25.53 -13.98
C ILE A 95 -3.66 26.39 -14.70
N LEU A 96 -4.63 25.75 -15.35
CA LEU A 96 -5.68 26.43 -16.10
C LEU A 96 -6.59 27.27 -15.20
N LEU A 97 -7.00 26.74 -14.05
CA LEU A 97 -7.84 27.47 -13.09
C LEU A 97 -7.09 28.68 -12.52
N THR A 98 -5.80 28.54 -12.22
CA THR A 98 -4.98 29.65 -11.71
C THR A 98 -4.85 30.76 -12.75
N TYR A 99 -4.57 30.38 -14.00
CA TYR A 99 -4.47 31.33 -15.11
C TYR A 99 -5.81 32.02 -15.40
N ALA A 100 -6.90 31.26 -15.44
CA ALA A 100 -8.25 31.80 -15.64
C ALA A 100 -8.65 32.77 -14.51
N LEU A 101 -8.33 32.44 -13.26
CA LEU A 101 -8.63 33.30 -12.12
C LEU A 101 -7.82 34.61 -12.19
N TYR A 102 -6.53 34.53 -12.53
CA TYR A 102 -5.68 35.71 -12.72
C TYR A 102 -6.27 36.67 -13.76
N HIS A 103 -6.61 36.16 -14.94
CA HIS A 103 -7.20 36.99 -16.00
C HIS A 103 -8.58 37.53 -15.63
N LEU A 104 -9.40 36.77 -14.90
CA LEU A 104 -10.68 37.25 -14.40
C LEU A 104 -10.48 38.46 -13.48
N ILE A 105 -9.51 38.38 -12.55
CA ILE A 105 -9.17 39.50 -11.66
C ILE A 105 -8.65 40.70 -12.45
N GLU A 106 -7.77 40.48 -13.43
CA GLU A 106 -7.22 41.53 -14.29
C GLU A 106 -8.34 42.27 -15.05
N VAL A 107 -9.25 41.53 -15.69
CA VAL A 107 -10.39 42.10 -16.43
C VAL A 107 -11.31 42.87 -15.49
N LEU A 108 -11.60 42.33 -14.30
CA LEU A 108 -12.42 43.04 -13.31
C LEU A 108 -11.72 44.32 -12.83
N PHE A 109 -10.44 44.27 -12.53
CA PHE A 109 -9.69 45.43 -12.07
C PHE A 109 -9.61 46.52 -13.16
N GLY A 110 -9.36 46.13 -14.41
CA GLY A 110 -9.37 47.01 -15.57
C GLY A 110 -10.74 47.65 -15.79
N PHE A 111 -11.81 46.86 -15.70
CA PHE A 111 -13.19 47.36 -15.79
C PHE A 111 -13.52 48.38 -14.69
N MET A 112 -13.06 48.13 -13.47
CA MET A 112 -13.27 49.02 -12.32
C MET A 112 -12.50 50.33 -12.45
N SER A 113 -11.30 50.27 -13.04
CA SER A 113 -10.45 51.43 -13.29
C SER A 113 -10.91 52.30 -14.47
N ASN A 114 -11.82 51.80 -15.31
CA ASN A 114 -12.29 52.54 -16.47
C ASN A 114 -13.19 53.74 -16.07
N PRO A 115 -12.79 55.00 -16.38
CA PRO A 115 -13.56 56.19 -16.02
C PRO A 115 -14.82 56.38 -16.88
N THR A 116 -14.97 55.70 -18.01
CA THR A 116 -16.14 55.84 -18.90
C THR A 116 -17.36 55.06 -18.42
N VAL A 117 -17.17 54.12 -17.48
CA VAL A 117 -18.25 53.24 -17.00
C VAL A 117 -18.93 53.87 -15.78
N PRO A 118 -20.27 54.06 -15.80
CA PRO A 118 -21.02 54.59 -14.67
C PRO A 118 -20.90 53.72 -13.41
N PHE A 119 -20.89 54.37 -12.24
CA PHE A 119 -20.75 53.69 -10.95
C PHE A 119 -21.78 52.58 -10.70
N PHE A 120 -23.05 52.83 -11.04
CA PHE A 120 -24.12 51.84 -10.83
C PHE A 120 -23.90 50.53 -11.62
N ILE A 121 -23.30 50.60 -12.82
CA ILE A 121 -22.99 49.41 -13.61
C ILE A 121 -21.86 48.62 -12.94
N LYS A 122 -20.83 49.29 -12.41
CA LYS A 122 -19.76 48.65 -11.65
C LYS A 122 -20.32 47.91 -10.43
N LEU A 123 -21.21 48.56 -9.68
CA LEU A 123 -21.87 47.95 -8.52
C LEU A 123 -22.70 46.72 -8.92
N ALA A 124 -23.47 46.82 -10.01
CA ALA A 124 -24.25 45.69 -10.52
C ALA A 124 -23.36 44.48 -10.87
N VAL A 125 -22.24 44.71 -11.56
CA VAL A 125 -21.29 43.64 -11.93
C VAL A 125 -20.70 42.97 -10.69
N ILE A 126 -20.28 43.72 -9.67
CA ILE A 126 -19.77 43.15 -8.41
C ILE A 126 -20.84 42.28 -7.73
N LEU A 127 -22.09 42.77 -7.65
CA LEU A 127 -23.17 42.00 -7.03
C LEU A 127 -23.44 40.69 -7.76
N VAL A 128 -23.42 40.69 -9.10
CA VAL A 128 -23.60 39.46 -9.90
C VAL A 128 -22.42 38.51 -9.70
N VAL A 129 -21.18 38.97 -9.86
CA VAL A 129 -19.98 38.12 -9.72
C VAL A 129 -19.87 37.55 -8.30
N GLY A 130 -20.08 38.39 -7.29
CA GLY A 130 -20.09 37.98 -5.90
C GLY A 130 -21.21 36.98 -5.58
N GLY A 131 -22.42 37.22 -6.10
CA GLY A 131 -23.55 36.30 -5.96
C GLY A 131 -23.26 34.92 -6.56
N VAL A 132 -22.69 34.88 -7.77
CA VAL A 132 -22.27 33.63 -8.41
C VAL A 132 -21.20 32.91 -7.58
N ALA A 133 -20.19 33.63 -7.08
CA ALA A 133 -19.15 33.04 -6.24
C ALA A 133 -19.72 32.44 -4.93
N ILE A 134 -20.65 33.14 -4.27
CA ILE A 134 -21.33 32.65 -3.07
C ILE A 134 -22.14 31.39 -3.38
N LEU A 135 -22.93 31.38 -4.45
CA LEU A 135 -23.70 30.20 -4.87
C LEU A 135 -22.78 29.01 -5.16
N PHE A 136 -21.67 29.24 -5.85
CA PHE A 136 -20.71 28.20 -6.18
C PHE A 136 -20.10 27.57 -4.91
N ILE A 137 -19.67 28.39 -3.94
CA ILE A 137 -19.16 27.91 -2.65
C ILE A 137 -20.25 27.16 -1.88
N SER A 138 -21.51 27.64 -1.92
CA SER A 138 -22.64 26.97 -1.28
C SER A 138 -22.83 25.55 -1.80
N VAL A 139 -22.85 25.37 -3.13
CA VAL A 139 -23.00 24.07 -3.78
C VAL A 139 -21.82 23.14 -3.48
N ILE A 140 -20.58 23.64 -3.51
CA ILE A 140 -19.39 22.85 -3.16
C ILE A 140 -19.50 22.36 -1.71
N ARG A 141 -19.81 23.26 -0.77
CA ARG A 141 -19.95 22.93 0.65
C ARG A 141 -21.04 21.88 0.87
N GLU A 142 -22.18 22.05 0.21
CA GLU A 142 -23.29 21.11 0.27
C GLU A 142 -22.90 19.72 -0.24
N LYS A 143 -22.30 19.64 -1.44
CA LYS A 143 -21.83 18.37 -2.02
C LYS A 143 -20.80 17.66 -1.13
N LEU A 144 -19.83 18.40 -0.59
CA LEU A 144 -18.81 17.84 0.30
C LEU A 144 -19.40 17.33 1.62
N PHE A 145 -20.42 18.01 2.15
CA PHE A 145 -21.07 17.61 3.40
C PHE A 145 -21.97 16.39 3.20
N LEU A 146 -22.76 16.36 2.12
CA LEU A 146 -23.62 15.22 1.77
C LEU A 146 -22.80 13.96 1.49
N GLN A 147 -21.66 14.07 0.80
CA GLN A 147 -20.80 12.93 0.51
C GLN A 147 -20.25 12.22 1.77
N LYS A 148 -20.11 12.95 2.88
CA LYS A 148 -19.65 12.42 4.17
C LYS A 148 -20.78 11.80 5.01
N LYS A 149 -22.03 12.24 4.82
CA LYS A 149 -23.17 11.89 5.68
C LYS A 149 -24.16 10.93 5.03
N ASP A 150 -23.85 10.41 3.86
CA ASP A 150 -24.71 9.49 3.13
C ASP A 150 -24.67 8.08 3.75
N ILE A 151 -25.74 7.74 4.47
CA ILE A 151 -25.93 6.46 5.17
C ILE A 151 -26.20 5.31 4.16
N TYR A 152 -26.63 5.63 2.94
CA TYR A 152 -27.01 4.63 1.93
C TYR A 152 -25.89 4.30 0.94
N LYS A 153 -24.67 4.79 1.20
CA LYS A 153 -23.50 4.60 0.31
C LYS A 153 -23.09 3.13 0.12
N GLU A 154 -23.54 2.24 1.00
CA GLU A 154 -23.21 0.81 1.00
C GLU A 154 -24.29 -0.08 0.39
N VAL A 155 -25.47 0.46 0.04
CA VAL A 155 -26.54 -0.34 -0.55
C VAL A 155 -26.27 -0.53 -2.04
N LYS A 156 -25.64 -1.66 -2.38
CA LYS A 156 -25.57 -2.16 -3.77
C LYS A 156 -26.96 -2.68 -4.15
N ARG A 157 -27.48 -2.22 -5.29
CA ARG A 157 -28.71 -2.71 -5.91
C ARG A 157 -28.41 -3.81 -6.91
#